data_AF-A0A8C9VK51-F1
#
_entry.id   AF-A0A8C9VK51-F1
#
_cell.length_a   1.000
_cell.length_b   1.000
_cell.length_c   1.000
_cell.angle_alpha   90.00
_cell.angle_beta   90.00
_cell.angle_gamma   90.00
#
_symmetry.space_group_name_H-M   'P 1'
#
loop_
_entity.id
_entity.type
_entity.pdbx_description
1 polymer ?
#
loop_
_entity_poly.entity_id
_entity_poly.type
_entity_poly.pdbx_seq_one_letter_code
_entity_poly.pdbx_strand_id
1 'polypeptide(L)'
;MAQAEPLRLADGPYLQIAEQPKQRGFRFRYGCEGPSHGGLPGASSEKNRKSYPQVKICNYQGPARVVVQLVTASQEPHLHAHSLVGKQCDKGICVVNLQPKESIISFPNLGILHVTKKNVSKKLEERMTDQPLYVFSLPQELQRNLISNAAMSQSKEMDLSVVRLMFTAFLPNSDGGFTRRLDPVISDPIYDSKAPNASNLKIVRMDRTAGCVTGGEEVYLLCDKVQKDDIQVRFYEDDDTGLTWEDFGDFSPTDVHRQFAIVFKTPKYRDQNLQKPISVFVQLKRKSDNETSEPKPFTYHPQIIGKPRSL
;
A
#
# COMPACT_ATOMS: atom_id res chain seq x y z
N MET A 1 7.90 -15.81 15.33
CA MET A 1 9.29 -15.56 15.76
C MET A 1 9.81 -14.39 14.95
N ALA A 2 10.01 -13.24 15.58
CA ALA A 2 10.52 -12.04 14.93
C ALA A 2 11.99 -12.24 14.56
N GLN A 3 12.33 -12.11 13.29
CA GLN A 3 13.73 -12.02 12.89
C GLN A 3 14.25 -10.64 13.31
N ALA A 4 15.22 -10.65 14.22
CA ALA A 4 15.95 -9.46 14.63
C ALA A 4 16.69 -8.87 13.42
N GLU A 5 16.50 -7.59 13.14
CA GLU A 5 17.38 -6.84 12.25
C GLU A 5 18.80 -6.83 12.83
N PRO A 6 19.85 -7.04 12.02
CA PRO A 6 21.21 -6.87 12.50
C PRO A 6 21.46 -5.38 12.73
N LEU A 7 21.80 -5.02 13.98
CA LEU A 7 22.39 -3.74 14.34
C LEU A 7 23.69 -3.55 13.53
N ARG A 8 23.60 -2.95 12.36
CA ARG A 8 24.76 -2.40 11.67
C ARG A 8 25.17 -1.13 12.40
N LEU A 9 26.15 -1.24 13.31
CA LEU A 9 26.97 -0.09 13.67
C LEU A 9 27.78 0.29 12.42
N ALA A 10 27.19 1.12 11.56
CA ALA A 10 27.93 1.77 10.48
C ALA A 10 28.61 3.01 11.07
N ASP A 11 29.94 2.99 11.16
CA ASP A 11 30.79 4.14 11.56
C ASP A 11 30.73 5.33 10.56
N GLY A 12 29.86 5.24 9.53
CA GLY A 12 29.72 6.23 8.46
C GLY A 12 28.29 6.74 8.28
N PRO A 13 28.12 7.76 7.42
CA PRO A 13 26.82 8.34 7.13
C PRO A 13 25.92 7.34 6.41
N TYR A 14 24.65 7.24 6.81
CA TYR A 14 23.68 6.33 6.20
C TYR A 14 22.30 6.98 6.08
N LEU A 15 21.48 6.48 5.15
CA LEU A 15 20.13 6.97 4.93
C LEU A 15 19.13 6.07 5.67
N GLN A 16 18.14 6.67 6.33
CA GLN A 16 17.09 5.96 7.04
C GLN A 16 15.73 6.55 6.70
N ILE A 17 14.70 5.72 6.54
CA ILE A 17 13.31 6.20 6.40
C ILE A 17 12.79 6.53 7.80
N ALA A 18 12.46 7.80 8.03
CA ALA A 18 11.90 8.28 9.30
C ALA A 18 10.37 8.15 9.31
N GLU A 19 9.72 8.30 8.16
CA GLU A 19 8.30 8.07 7.98
C GLU A 19 8.05 7.38 6.64
N GLN A 20 7.46 6.17 6.69
CA GLN A 20 7.08 5.42 5.49
C GLN A 20 5.94 6.11 4.74
N PRO A 21 5.79 5.90 3.42
CA PRO A 21 4.59 6.30 2.70
C PRO A 21 3.39 5.46 3.14
N LYS A 22 2.19 6.03 3.07
CA LYS A 22 0.97 5.27 3.28
C LYS A 22 0.82 4.22 2.17
N GLN A 23 0.77 2.95 2.55
CA GLN A 23 0.75 1.85 1.58
C GLN A 23 -0.53 1.82 0.74
N ARG A 24 -1.68 2.23 1.31
CA ARG A 24 -2.99 2.15 0.64
C ARG A 24 -3.83 3.41 0.72
N GLY A 25 -4.83 3.48 -0.15
CA GLY A 25 -5.75 4.61 -0.27
C GLY A 25 -5.23 5.78 -1.11
N PHE A 26 -3.98 5.72 -1.57
CA PHE A 26 -3.46 6.70 -2.54
C PHE A 26 -3.86 6.29 -3.96
N ARG A 27 -4.23 7.28 -4.80
CA ARG A 27 -4.67 7.02 -6.18
C ARG A 27 -3.58 7.47 -7.15
N PHE A 28 -3.15 6.56 -8.03
CA PHE A 28 -2.28 6.92 -9.14
C PHE A 28 -3.11 7.62 -10.22
N ARG A 29 -2.51 8.60 -10.90
CA ARG A 29 -3.26 9.51 -11.78
C ARG A 29 -2.74 9.44 -13.19
N TYR A 30 -3.63 9.34 -14.18
CA TYR A 30 -3.22 9.48 -15.58
C TYR A 30 -2.90 10.95 -15.90
N GLY A 31 -2.04 11.18 -16.89
CA GLY A 31 -1.68 12.54 -17.31
C GLY A 31 -2.88 13.39 -17.76
N CYS A 32 -3.93 12.74 -18.28
CA CYS A 32 -5.18 13.40 -18.66
C CYS A 32 -6.03 13.89 -17.47
N GLU A 33 -5.73 13.48 -16.23
CA GLU A 33 -6.47 13.91 -15.03
C GLU A 33 -5.98 15.25 -14.45
N GLY A 34 -4.85 15.78 -14.95
CA GLY A 34 -4.25 17.01 -14.45
C GLY A 34 -3.41 16.85 -13.15
N PRO A 35 -2.73 17.91 -12.70
CA PRO A 35 -1.61 17.80 -11.74
C PRO A 35 -1.98 17.87 -10.24
N SER A 36 -3.19 18.28 -9.85
CA SER A 36 -3.48 18.79 -8.50
C SER A 36 -4.37 17.87 -7.62
N HIS A 37 -4.05 16.58 -7.55
CA HIS A 37 -4.86 15.60 -6.77
C HIS A 37 -4.39 15.35 -5.33
N GLY A 38 -3.43 16.14 -4.84
CA GLY A 38 -2.83 15.98 -3.50
C GLY A 38 -1.59 15.07 -3.51
N GLY A 39 -0.72 15.27 -2.51
CA GLY A 39 0.51 14.50 -2.35
C GLY A 39 0.29 13.17 -1.63
N LEU A 40 1.22 12.24 -1.85
CA LEU A 40 1.33 10.94 -1.21
C LEU A 40 1.48 11.15 0.32
N PRO A 41 0.52 10.70 1.13
CA PRO A 41 0.60 10.86 2.57
C PRO A 41 1.63 9.90 3.18
N GLY A 42 2.11 10.25 4.37
CA GLY A 42 2.89 9.37 5.23
C GLY A 42 2.00 8.31 5.89
N ALA A 43 2.62 7.23 6.37
CA ALA A 43 1.93 6.11 7.01
C ALA A 43 1.16 6.55 8.27
N SER A 44 1.68 7.55 9.00
CA SER A 44 1.05 8.11 10.20
C SER A 44 0.06 9.24 9.92
N SER A 45 -0.25 9.51 8.63
CA SER A 45 -1.08 10.65 8.25
C SER A 45 -2.55 10.39 8.55
N GLU A 46 -3.15 11.33 9.27
CA GLU A 46 -4.56 11.33 9.65
C GLU A 46 -5.31 12.52 9.02
N LYS A 47 -6.65 12.54 9.12
CA LYS A 47 -7.50 13.58 8.53
C LYS A 47 -7.15 14.99 8.99
N ASN A 48 -6.83 15.13 10.28
CA ASN A 48 -6.54 16.42 10.92
C ASN A 48 -5.03 16.65 11.17
N ARG A 49 -4.20 15.62 10.99
CA ARG A 49 -2.75 15.69 11.18
C ARG A 49 -2.07 15.06 9.97
N LYS A 50 -1.83 15.88 8.94
CA LYS A 50 -1.16 15.42 7.72
C LYS A 50 0.31 15.22 7.98
N SER A 51 0.81 14.08 7.55
CA SER A 51 2.23 13.74 7.55
C SER A 51 2.59 13.15 6.20
N TYR A 52 3.88 12.99 5.92
CA TYR A 52 4.40 12.73 4.58
C TYR A 52 5.63 11.83 4.65
N PRO A 53 6.00 11.13 3.58
CA PRO A 53 7.23 10.34 3.57
C PRO A 53 8.42 11.19 3.99
N GLN A 54 9.25 10.66 4.88
CA GLN A 54 10.43 11.35 5.41
C GLN A 54 11.64 10.43 5.43
N VAL A 55 12.81 11.01 5.15
CA VAL A 55 14.10 10.34 5.31
C VAL A 55 15.05 11.18 6.15
N LYS A 56 15.94 10.51 6.86
CA LYS A 56 16.98 11.10 7.70
C LYS A 56 18.33 10.61 7.22
N ILE A 57 19.29 11.53 7.09
CA ILE A 57 20.70 11.15 6.93
C ILE A 57 21.30 11.10 8.33
N CYS A 58 21.63 9.89 8.78
CA CYS A 58 22.23 9.64 10.08
C CYS A 58 23.76 9.74 9.99
N ASN A 59 24.41 10.07 11.10
CA ASN A 59 25.87 10.23 11.20
C ASN A 59 26.45 11.24 10.18
N TYR A 60 25.68 12.26 9.82
CA TYR A 60 26.08 13.33 8.91
C TYR A 60 25.39 14.64 9.29
N GLN A 61 26.15 15.73 9.28
CA GLN A 61 25.60 17.08 9.38
C GLN A 61 26.27 17.95 8.33
N GLY A 62 25.48 18.42 7.36
CA GLY A 62 25.97 19.16 6.22
C GLY A 62 24.99 19.16 5.05
N PRO A 63 25.33 19.84 3.95
CA PRO A 63 24.49 19.82 2.76
C PRO A 63 24.49 18.43 2.12
N ALA A 64 23.33 17.99 1.63
CA ALA A 64 23.21 16.73 0.89
C ALA A 64 22.18 16.88 -0.22
N ARG A 65 22.21 16.00 -1.22
CA ARG A 65 21.16 15.88 -2.23
C ARG A 65 20.49 14.53 -2.11
N VAL A 66 19.18 14.52 -1.95
CA VAL A 66 18.40 13.29 -1.95
C VAL A 66 17.58 13.20 -3.23
N VAL A 67 17.70 12.04 -3.87
CA VAL A 67 16.99 11.68 -5.10
C VAL A 67 16.00 10.58 -4.77
N VAL A 68 14.75 10.74 -5.21
CA VAL A 68 13.68 9.75 -5.06
C VAL A 68 13.26 9.25 -6.43
N GLN A 69 13.19 7.92 -6.59
CA GLN A 69 12.77 7.28 -7.83
C GLN A 69 11.73 6.20 -7.52
N LEU A 70 10.79 5.97 -8.46
CA LEU A 70 9.90 4.82 -8.39
C LEU A 70 10.58 3.57 -8.91
N VAL A 71 10.52 2.51 -8.10
CA VAL A 71 11.00 1.16 -8.41
C VAL A 71 9.88 0.12 -8.26
N THR A 72 10.08 -1.06 -8.82
CA THR A 72 9.15 -2.20 -8.72
C THR A 72 9.11 -2.77 -7.30
N ALA A 73 8.02 -3.47 -6.97
CA ALA A 73 7.85 -4.18 -5.70
C ALA A 73 8.39 -5.62 -5.71
N SER A 74 9.19 -5.99 -6.73
CA SER A 74 9.82 -7.30 -6.88
C SER A 74 10.98 -7.51 -5.90
N GLN A 75 11.40 -8.77 -5.74
CA GLN A 75 12.55 -9.15 -4.91
C GLN A 75 13.83 -8.43 -5.34
N GLU A 76 14.05 -8.29 -6.64
CA GLU A 76 15.07 -7.43 -7.23
C GLU A 76 14.40 -6.14 -7.75
N PRO A 77 14.59 -4.99 -7.09
CA PRO A 77 13.94 -3.75 -7.48
C PRO A 77 14.52 -3.18 -8.78
N HIS A 78 13.66 -3.00 -9.77
CA HIS A 78 13.97 -2.38 -11.06
C HIS A 78 13.27 -1.03 -11.18
N LEU A 79 13.64 -0.21 -12.16
CA LEU A 79 12.91 1.04 -12.43
C LEU A 79 11.45 0.76 -12.78
N HIS A 80 10.54 1.53 -12.18
CA HIS A 80 9.13 1.47 -12.54
C HIS A 80 8.82 2.30 -13.79
N ALA A 81 7.76 2.04 -14.56
CA ALA A 81 7.41 2.90 -15.71
C ALA A 81 6.59 4.14 -15.31
N HIS A 82 5.89 4.09 -14.17
CA HIS A 82 5.26 5.26 -13.54
C HIS A 82 6.30 6.34 -13.20
N SER A 83 5.85 7.58 -13.05
CA SER A 83 6.72 8.74 -12.80
C SER A 83 6.31 9.47 -11.52
N LEU A 84 7.31 9.96 -10.75
CA LEU A 84 7.02 10.95 -9.71
C LEU A 84 6.71 12.30 -10.35
N VAL A 85 5.67 12.94 -9.84
CA VAL A 85 5.27 14.32 -10.22
C VAL A 85 5.12 15.14 -8.94
N GLY A 86 5.31 16.45 -9.03
CA GLY A 86 5.32 17.32 -7.85
C GLY A 86 6.21 18.54 -8.04
N LYS A 87 6.31 19.37 -7.00
CA LYS A 87 7.05 20.64 -7.06
C LYS A 87 8.56 20.49 -7.33
N GLN A 88 9.15 19.40 -6.85
CA GLN A 88 10.59 19.12 -6.94
C GLN A 88 10.88 17.91 -7.84
N CYS A 89 9.91 17.56 -8.70
CA CYS A 89 10.00 16.42 -9.59
C CYS A 89 10.28 16.86 -11.02
N ASP A 90 11.28 16.25 -11.64
CA ASP A 90 11.56 16.38 -13.07
C ASP A 90 11.81 14.99 -13.66
N LYS A 91 11.29 14.75 -14.87
CA LYS A 91 11.40 13.47 -15.60
C LYS A 91 11.13 12.21 -14.77
N GLY A 92 10.18 12.28 -13.84
CA GLY A 92 9.77 11.13 -13.00
C GLY A 92 10.65 10.86 -11.79
N ILE A 93 11.55 11.79 -11.43
CA ILE A 93 12.46 11.72 -10.29
C ILE A 93 12.23 12.95 -9.41
N CYS A 94 12.22 12.80 -8.09
CA CYS A 94 12.20 13.93 -7.16
C CYS A 94 13.62 14.22 -6.68
N VAL A 95 14.07 15.48 -6.72
CA VAL A 95 15.39 15.88 -6.25
C VAL A 95 15.27 17.01 -5.24
N VAL A 96 15.78 16.79 -4.03
CA VAL A 96 15.74 17.75 -2.92
C VAL A 96 17.13 17.95 -2.36
N ASN A 97 17.55 19.20 -2.17
CA ASN A 97 18.80 19.53 -1.49
C ASN A 97 18.50 19.82 0.00
N LEU A 98 19.18 19.11 0.89
CA LEU A 98 19.16 19.29 2.33
C LEU A 98 20.01 20.51 2.72
N GLN A 99 19.45 21.35 3.58
CA GLN A 99 20.18 22.49 4.15
C GLN A 99 21.04 22.04 5.34
N PRO A 100 22.18 22.70 5.64
CA PRO A 100 23.14 22.23 6.65
C PRO A 100 22.60 22.05 8.08
N LYS A 101 21.48 22.69 8.41
CA LYS A 101 20.86 22.66 9.75
C LYS A 101 19.79 21.57 9.90
N GLU A 102 19.40 20.93 8.81
CA GLU A 102 18.35 19.91 8.79
C GLU A 102 19.00 18.54 8.69
N SER A 103 18.46 17.56 9.40
CA SER A 103 18.84 16.14 9.24
C SER A 103 17.75 15.30 8.60
N ILE A 104 16.53 15.84 8.49
CA ILE A 104 15.32 15.15 8.02
C ILE A 104 14.76 15.90 6.82
N ILE A 105 14.38 15.17 5.78
CA ILE A 105 13.73 15.69 4.57
C ILE A 105 12.33 15.12 4.48
N SER A 106 11.35 15.97 4.23
CA SER A 106 9.95 15.60 4.02
C SER A 106 9.53 15.80 2.57
N PHE A 107 8.67 14.92 2.05
CA PHE A 107 8.23 14.94 0.65
C PHE A 107 6.71 15.14 0.50
N PRO A 108 6.16 16.32 0.82
CA PRO A 108 4.71 16.53 0.94
C PRO A 108 3.90 16.58 -0.36
N ASN A 109 4.56 16.77 -1.50
CA ASN A 109 3.90 17.03 -2.79
C ASN A 109 4.23 15.97 -3.85
N LEU A 110 4.50 14.73 -3.43
CA LEU A 110 4.73 13.63 -4.37
C LEU A 110 3.41 13.09 -4.91
N GLY A 111 3.22 13.14 -6.23
CA GLY A 111 2.20 12.39 -6.95
C GLY A 111 2.82 11.23 -7.73
N ILE A 112 2.00 10.23 -8.05
CA ILE A 112 2.39 9.11 -8.91
C ILE A 112 1.59 9.20 -10.21
N LEU A 113 2.31 9.50 -11.29
CA LEU A 113 1.77 9.54 -12.64
C LEU A 113 1.71 8.12 -13.21
N HIS A 114 0.49 7.66 -13.42
CA HIS A 114 0.18 6.35 -13.97
C HIS A 114 0.40 6.32 -15.49
N VAL A 115 1.28 5.43 -15.95
CA VAL A 115 1.50 5.17 -17.37
C VAL A 115 0.41 4.22 -17.92
N THR A 116 0.02 4.39 -19.18
CA THR A 116 -0.86 3.43 -19.85
C THR A 116 -0.09 2.17 -20.22
N LYS A 117 -0.76 1.01 -20.22
CA LYS A 117 -0.14 -0.28 -20.59
C LYS A 117 0.60 -0.26 -21.93
N LYS A 118 0.06 0.48 -22.92
CA LYS A 118 0.67 0.64 -24.26
C LYS A 118 1.99 1.41 -24.24
N ASN A 119 2.22 2.26 -23.23
CA ASN A 119 3.37 3.15 -23.17
C ASN A 119 4.44 2.69 -22.15
N VAL A 120 4.24 1.55 -21.47
CA VAL A 120 5.15 1.04 -20.42
C VAL A 120 6.57 0.87 -20.96
N SER A 121 6.75 0.11 -22.04
CA SER A 121 8.08 -0.16 -22.61
C SER A 121 8.82 1.12 -22.99
N LYS A 122 8.14 2.03 -23.71
CA LYS A 122 8.71 3.31 -24.13
C LYS A 122 9.12 4.17 -22.94
N LYS A 123 8.26 4.28 -21.92
CA LYS A 123 8.54 5.09 -20.73
C LYS A 123 9.68 4.50 -19.91
N LEU A 124 9.76 3.18 -19.82
CA LEU A 124 10.84 2.51 -19.12
C LEU A 124 12.20 2.73 -19.81
N GLU A 125 12.23 2.64 -21.14
CA GLU A 125 13.42 2.93 -21.97
C GLU A 125 13.91 4.37 -21.78
N GLU A 126 12.99 5.37 -21.82
CA GLU A 126 13.31 6.77 -21.52
C GLU A 126 13.93 6.92 -20.12
N ARG A 127 13.32 6.30 -19.10
CA ARG A 127 13.81 6.37 -17.71
C ARG A 127 15.16 5.70 -17.49
N MET A 128 15.42 4.59 -18.18
CA MET A 128 16.71 3.89 -18.13
C MET A 128 17.80 4.70 -18.85
N THR A 129 17.47 5.33 -19.97
CA THR A 129 18.40 6.18 -20.73
C THR A 129 18.85 7.40 -19.93
N ASP A 130 17.93 8.02 -19.18
CA ASP A 130 18.22 9.19 -18.36
C ASP A 130 18.95 8.86 -17.03
N GLN A 131 19.24 7.58 -16.74
CA GLN A 131 20.05 7.23 -15.58
C GLN A 131 21.55 7.42 -15.83
N PRO A 132 22.27 8.14 -14.94
CA PRO A 132 23.72 8.36 -15.07
C PRO A 132 24.56 7.10 -14.87
N LEU A 133 23.95 5.96 -14.56
CA LEU A 133 24.62 4.69 -14.22
C LEU A 133 24.77 3.71 -15.38
N TYR A 134 24.18 3.99 -16.55
CA TYR A 134 24.42 3.15 -17.72
C TYR A 134 25.73 3.58 -18.40
N VAL A 135 26.81 3.01 -17.88
CA VAL A 135 28.02 2.58 -18.59
C VAL A 135 28.66 3.65 -19.50
N PHE A 136 29.54 4.46 -18.91
CA PHE A 136 30.45 5.39 -19.61
C PHE A 136 31.51 4.70 -20.50
N SER A 137 31.43 3.38 -20.72
CA SER A 137 32.47 2.58 -21.36
C SER A 137 32.00 1.71 -22.54
N LEU A 138 30.72 1.81 -22.97
CA LEU A 138 30.21 1.09 -24.15
C LEU A 138 29.90 2.04 -25.31
N PRO A 139 30.01 1.57 -26.58
CA PRO A 139 29.52 2.32 -27.73
C PRO A 139 28.03 2.66 -27.58
N GLN A 140 27.66 3.88 -27.96
CA GLN A 140 26.32 4.45 -27.73
C GLN A 140 25.19 3.61 -28.36
N GLU A 141 25.43 2.97 -29.51
CA GLU A 141 24.45 2.09 -30.17
C GLU A 141 24.22 0.80 -29.38
N LEU A 142 25.28 0.18 -28.86
CA LEU A 142 25.17 -1.04 -28.05
C LEU A 142 24.45 -0.75 -26.74
N GLN A 143 24.74 0.41 -26.13
CA GLN A 143 24.04 0.87 -24.94
C GLN A 143 22.52 1.03 -25.19
N ARG A 144 22.13 1.68 -26.30
CA ARG A 144 20.71 1.82 -26.66
C ARG A 144 20.03 0.47 -26.86
N ASN A 145 20.68 -0.46 -27.56
CA ASN A 145 20.14 -1.80 -27.78
C ASN A 145 19.94 -2.57 -26.47
N LEU A 146 20.91 -2.51 -25.55
CA LEU A 146 20.79 -3.15 -24.22
C LEU A 146 19.65 -2.56 -23.40
N ILE A 147 19.54 -1.22 -23.36
CA ILE A 147 18.46 -0.53 -22.64
C ILE A 147 17.10 -0.90 -23.25
N SER A 148 16.98 -0.89 -24.58
CA SER A 148 15.74 -1.23 -25.27
C SER A 148 15.30 -2.68 -24.99
N ASN A 149 16.23 -3.63 -25.04
CA ASN A 149 15.97 -5.03 -24.71
C ASN A 149 15.55 -5.23 -23.24
N ALA A 150 16.26 -4.58 -22.31
CA ALA A 150 15.94 -4.62 -20.89
C ALA A 150 14.55 -4.03 -20.61
N ALA A 151 14.24 -2.87 -21.21
CA ALA A 151 12.94 -2.22 -21.09
C ALA A 151 11.82 -3.11 -21.65
N MET A 152 12.03 -3.76 -22.80
CA MET A 152 11.05 -4.66 -23.41
C MET A 152 10.78 -5.88 -22.52
N SER A 153 11.82 -6.49 -21.96
CA SER A 153 11.69 -7.63 -21.04
C SER A 153 10.95 -7.23 -19.76
N GLN A 154 11.43 -6.20 -19.06
CA GLN A 154 10.84 -5.75 -17.79
C GLN A 154 9.42 -5.20 -17.94
N SER A 155 9.06 -4.65 -19.11
CA SER A 155 7.71 -4.14 -19.37
C SER A 155 6.62 -5.23 -19.35
N LYS A 156 6.97 -6.49 -19.62
CA LYS A 156 6.00 -7.60 -19.69
C LYS A 156 5.52 -8.03 -18.31
N GLU A 157 6.39 -7.93 -17.32
CA GLU A 157 6.16 -8.41 -15.95
C GLU A 157 5.81 -7.27 -14.98
N MET A 158 5.81 -6.02 -15.46
CA MET A 158 5.59 -4.85 -14.63
C MET A 158 4.16 -4.78 -14.09
N ASP A 159 4.04 -4.82 -12.77
CA ASP A 159 2.79 -4.58 -12.06
C ASP A 159 2.51 -3.07 -11.94
N LEU A 160 1.54 -2.56 -12.70
CA LEU A 160 1.16 -1.16 -12.67
C LEU A 160 0.33 -0.76 -11.44
N SER A 161 -0.08 -1.72 -10.61
CA SER A 161 -0.88 -1.49 -9.41
C SER A 161 -0.05 -1.18 -8.16
N VAL A 162 1.27 -1.38 -8.20
CA VAL A 162 2.14 -1.22 -7.03
C VAL A 162 3.50 -0.62 -7.40
N VAL A 163 4.01 0.25 -6.53
CA VAL A 163 5.36 0.85 -6.66
C VAL A 163 6.05 0.92 -5.30
N ARG A 164 7.36 1.11 -5.28
CA ARG A 164 8.12 1.50 -4.08
C ARG A 164 8.91 2.77 -4.34
N LEU A 165 9.16 3.57 -3.31
CA LEU A 165 10.08 4.71 -3.38
C LEU A 165 11.48 4.24 -3.04
N MET A 166 12.44 4.50 -3.92
CA MET A 166 13.87 4.35 -3.64
C MET A 166 14.47 5.72 -3.36
N PHE A 167 15.02 5.90 -2.17
CA PHE A 167 15.72 7.11 -1.78
C PHE A 167 17.22 6.89 -1.89
N THR A 168 17.93 7.79 -2.57
CA THR A 168 19.39 7.79 -2.67
C THR A 168 19.93 9.15 -2.25
N ALA A 169 20.83 9.16 -1.27
CA ALA A 169 21.49 10.39 -0.82
C ALA A 169 22.88 10.52 -1.46
N PHE A 170 23.24 11.75 -1.81
CA PHE A 170 24.54 12.14 -2.34
C PHE A 170 25.12 13.23 -1.46
N LEU A 171 26.30 13.00 -0.92
CA LEU A 171 27.06 13.96 -0.11
C LEU A 171 28.04 14.75 -1.01
N PRO A 172 28.40 15.98 -0.63
CA PRO A 172 29.37 16.78 -1.37
C PRO A 172 30.77 16.15 -1.31
N ASN A 173 31.49 16.29 -2.42
CA ASN A 173 32.94 16.11 -2.51
C ASN A 173 33.67 17.41 -2.17
N SER A 174 35.01 17.35 -2.14
CA SER A 174 35.92 18.50 -2.01
C SER A 174 35.59 19.65 -2.97
N ASP A 175 35.09 19.33 -4.16
CA ASP A 175 34.81 20.29 -5.22
C ASP A 175 33.38 20.87 -5.13
N GLY A 176 32.64 20.56 -4.05
CA GLY A 176 31.26 20.99 -3.81
C GLY A 176 30.18 20.21 -4.59
N GLY A 177 30.57 19.32 -5.51
CA GLY A 177 29.66 18.45 -6.25
C GLY A 177 29.09 17.31 -5.40
N PHE A 178 27.80 17.00 -5.55
CA PHE A 178 27.14 15.89 -4.84
C PHE A 178 27.36 14.54 -5.54
N THR A 179 28.49 13.89 -5.26
CA THR A 179 28.92 12.65 -5.93
C THR A 179 29.09 11.46 -4.99
N ARG A 180 29.26 11.68 -3.68
CA ARG A 180 29.40 10.60 -2.69
C ARG A 180 28.05 9.98 -2.39
N ARG A 181 27.72 8.91 -3.11
CA ARG A 181 26.47 8.16 -2.96
C ARG A 181 26.48 7.32 -1.67
N LEU A 182 25.40 7.40 -0.90
CA LEU A 182 25.08 6.47 0.19
C LEU A 182 24.27 5.28 -0.35
N ASP A 183 24.23 4.20 0.43
CA ASP A 183 23.38 3.05 0.12
C ASP A 183 21.91 3.48 0.02
N PRO A 184 21.20 3.10 -1.05
CA PRO A 184 19.80 3.46 -1.22
C PRO A 184 18.92 2.72 -0.21
N VAL A 185 17.86 3.38 0.24
CA VAL A 185 16.80 2.75 1.06
C VAL A 185 15.48 2.73 0.29
N ILE A 186 14.74 1.63 0.43
CA ILE A 186 13.51 1.40 -0.32
C ILE A 186 12.33 1.37 0.66
N SER A 187 11.30 2.15 0.36
CA SER A 187 10.09 2.26 1.18
C SER A 187 9.25 0.99 1.17
N ASP A 188 8.22 0.95 1.99
CA ASP A 188 7.11 0.01 1.83
C ASP A 188 6.43 0.17 0.46
N PRO A 189 5.74 -0.89 -0.04
CA PRO A 189 4.95 -0.82 -1.25
C PRO A 189 3.79 0.17 -1.13
N ILE A 190 3.52 0.88 -2.22
CA ILE A 190 2.39 1.80 -2.38
C ILE A 190 1.49 1.19 -3.45
N TYR A 191 0.26 0.92 -3.07
CA TYR A 191 -0.74 0.30 -3.92
C TYR A 191 -1.71 1.34 -4.47
N ASP A 192 -2.02 1.26 -5.76
CA ASP A 192 -3.03 2.10 -6.39
C ASP A 192 -4.42 1.74 -5.87
N SER A 193 -5.06 2.67 -5.17
CA SER A 193 -6.44 2.53 -4.68
C SER A 193 -7.48 2.33 -5.81
N LYS A 194 -7.13 2.63 -7.07
CA LYS A 194 -7.98 2.32 -8.23
C LYS A 194 -7.74 0.93 -8.83
N ALA A 195 -6.69 0.23 -8.43
CA ALA A 195 -6.46 -1.14 -8.86
C ALA A 195 -7.45 -2.10 -8.17
N PRO A 196 -8.07 -3.05 -8.91
CA PRO A 196 -9.12 -3.91 -8.36
C PRO A 196 -8.69 -4.82 -7.20
N ASN A 197 -7.41 -5.20 -7.17
CA ASN A 197 -6.75 -6.05 -6.18
C ASN A 197 -6.13 -5.26 -5.02
N ALA A 198 -6.18 -3.93 -5.06
CA ALA A 198 -5.52 -3.05 -4.10
C ALA A 198 -6.45 -1.93 -3.57
N SER A 199 -7.74 -1.99 -3.93
CA SER A 199 -8.77 -1.09 -3.43
C SER A 199 -8.87 -1.15 -1.90
N ASN A 200 -9.22 -0.05 -1.26
CA ASN A 200 -9.54 -0.09 0.16
C ASN A 200 -10.85 -0.84 0.35
N LEU A 201 -10.87 -1.78 1.29
CA LEU A 201 -12.09 -2.45 1.69
C LEU A 201 -12.90 -1.57 2.63
N LYS A 202 -14.21 -1.52 2.43
CA LYS A 202 -15.11 -0.74 3.28
C LYS A 202 -16.51 -1.33 3.29
N ILE A 203 -17.02 -1.59 4.48
CA ILE A 203 -18.45 -1.84 4.68
C ILE A 203 -19.17 -0.48 4.71
N VAL A 204 -20.03 -0.25 3.72
CA VAL A 204 -20.84 0.97 3.65
C VAL A 204 -22.03 0.83 4.61
N ARG A 205 -22.80 -0.26 4.47
CA ARG A 205 -24.01 -0.51 5.28
C ARG A 205 -24.31 -2.01 5.33
N MET A 206 -24.95 -2.45 6.40
CA MET A 206 -25.55 -3.77 6.53
C MET A 206 -27.03 -3.59 6.84
N ASP A 207 -27.90 -4.46 6.33
CA ASP A 207 -29.33 -4.46 6.65
C ASP A 207 -29.59 -4.95 8.09
N ARG A 208 -28.83 -5.94 8.54
CA ARG A 208 -28.84 -6.49 9.90
C ARG A 208 -27.50 -6.28 10.57
N THR A 209 -27.55 -5.82 11.82
CA THR A 209 -26.38 -5.65 12.71
C THR A 209 -26.50 -6.51 13.96
N ALA A 210 -27.41 -7.48 13.93
CA ALA A 210 -27.62 -8.44 14.99
C ALA A 210 -28.23 -9.74 14.43
N GLY A 211 -28.03 -10.84 15.14
CA GLY A 211 -28.54 -12.16 14.77
C GLY A 211 -28.51 -13.16 15.92
N CYS A 212 -29.10 -14.34 15.71
CA CYS A 212 -29.10 -15.45 16.66
C CYS A 212 -27.72 -16.14 16.70
N VAL A 213 -27.31 -16.60 17.87
CA VAL A 213 -26.05 -17.38 18.05
C VAL A 213 -25.97 -18.61 17.14
N THR A 214 -27.11 -19.17 16.72
CA THR A 214 -27.17 -20.31 15.79
C THR A 214 -26.71 -20.01 14.37
N GLY A 215 -26.53 -18.74 14.01
CA GLY A 215 -26.19 -18.32 12.66
C GLY A 215 -27.24 -18.70 11.61
N GLY A 216 -26.85 -18.66 10.35
CA GLY A 216 -27.67 -19.05 9.20
C GLY A 216 -28.64 -17.98 8.69
N GLU A 217 -28.70 -16.83 9.37
CA GLU A 217 -29.52 -15.70 8.93
C GLU A 217 -28.88 -14.96 7.76
N GLU A 218 -29.68 -14.68 6.73
CA GLU A 218 -29.26 -13.91 5.56
C GLU A 218 -29.09 -12.43 5.88
N VAL A 219 -27.98 -11.85 5.41
CA VAL A 219 -27.58 -10.46 5.61
C VAL A 219 -27.18 -9.86 4.25
N TYR A 220 -27.67 -8.64 3.98
CA TYR A 220 -27.33 -7.84 2.81
C TYR A 220 -26.31 -6.78 3.23
N LEU A 221 -25.09 -6.90 2.71
CA LEU A 221 -23.97 -6.00 2.99
C LEU A 221 -23.64 -5.18 1.75
N LEU A 222 -23.74 -3.85 1.86
CA LEU A 222 -23.26 -2.90 0.86
C LEU A 222 -21.81 -2.52 1.16
N CYS A 223 -20.95 -2.56 0.14
CA CYS A 223 -19.52 -2.30 0.27
C CYS A 223 -18.96 -1.47 -0.90
N ASP A 224 -17.75 -0.95 -0.70
CA ASP A 224 -16.94 -0.47 -1.82
C ASP A 224 -16.48 -1.65 -2.71
N LYS A 225 -15.90 -1.35 -3.87
CA LYS A 225 -15.61 -2.36 -4.91
C LYS A 225 -14.74 -3.52 -4.42
N VAL A 226 -15.27 -4.75 -4.53
CA VAL A 226 -14.59 -6.02 -4.20
C VAL A 226 -14.46 -6.97 -5.40
N GLN A 227 -13.58 -7.98 -5.30
CA GLN A 227 -13.51 -9.10 -6.26
C GLN A 227 -14.21 -10.32 -5.66
N LYS A 228 -15.16 -10.92 -6.40
CA LYS A 228 -16.01 -12.01 -5.90
C LYS A 228 -15.24 -13.27 -5.47
N ASP A 229 -14.12 -13.55 -6.12
CA ASP A 229 -13.32 -14.76 -5.86
C ASP A 229 -12.32 -14.55 -4.70
N ASP A 230 -12.04 -13.29 -4.35
CA ASP A 230 -10.99 -12.85 -3.44
C ASP A 230 -11.52 -12.02 -2.26
N ILE A 231 -12.72 -12.35 -1.76
CA ILE A 231 -13.35 -11.63 -0.64
C ILE A 231 -13.97 -12.60 0.35
N GLN A 232 -13.94 -12.23 1.64
CA GLN A 232 -14.62 -12.90 2.74
C GLN A 232 -15.24 -11.86 3.68
N VAL A 233 -16.29 -12.27 4.39
CA VAL A 233 -16.88 -11.51 5.50
C VAL A 233 -16.44 -12.19 6.79
N ARG A 234 -15.54 -11.57 7.55
CA ARG A 234 -14.98 -12.12 8.79
C ARG A 234 -15.74 -11.56 9.99
N PHE A 235 -16.24 -12.45 10.84
CA PHE A 235 -16.73 -12.16 12.17
C PHE A 235 -15.61 -12.49 13.16
N TYR A 236 -15.38 -11.63 14.14
CA TYR A 236 -14.36 -11.89 15.14
C TYR A 236 -14.66 -11.18 16.47
N GLU A 237 -14.09 -11.70 17.54
CA GLU A 237 -14.13 -11.14 18.88
C GLU A 237 -12.72 -11.27 19.47
N ASP A 238 -12.13 -10.14 19.87
CA ASP A 238 -10.88 -10.13 20.62
C ASP A 238 -11.22 -10.24 22.10
N ASP A 239 -10.66 -11.22 22.79
CA ASP A 239 -10.78 -11.33 24.25
C ASP A 239 -9.55 -10.79 24.98
N ASP A 240 -9.74 -10.37 26.23
CA ASP A 240 -8.67 -9.83 27.10
C ASP A 240 -7.59 -10.87 27.46
N THR A 241 -7.78 -12.13 27.06
CA THR A 241 -6.85 -13.24 27.31
C THR A 241 -5.95 -13.55 26.12
N GLY A 242 -6.17 -12.88 24.97
CA GLY A 242 -5.42 -13.05 23.73
C GLY A 242 -5.93 -14.16 22.81
N LEU A 243 -7.11 -14.75 23.11
CA LEU A 243 -7.79 -15.75 22.29
C LEU A 243 -8.85 -15.06 21.41
N THR A 244 -8.49 -14.75 20.17
CA THR A 244 -9.45 -14.20 19.20
C THR A 244 -10.32 -15.33 18.64
N TRP A 245 -11.64 -15.24 18.83
CA TRP A 245 -12.57 -16.06 18.03
C TRP A 245 -12.71 -15.43 16.65
N GLU A 246 -12.68 -16.24 15.60
CA GLU A 246 -13.06 -15.81 14.26
C GLU A 246 -13.86 -16.87 13.53
N ASP A 247 -14.80 -16.43 12.70
CA ASP A 247 -15.54 -17.27 11.75
C ASP A 247 -15.97 -16.43 10.54
N PHE A 248 -16.47 -17.07 9.49
CA PHE A 248 -16.76 -16.43 8.21
C PHE A 248 -18.23 -16.55 7.82
N GLY A 249 -18.76 -15.45 7.28
CA GLY A 249 -20.06 -15.47 6.60
C GLY A 249 -20.04 -16.45 5.43
N ASP A 250 -21.11 -17.24 5.32
CA ASP A 250 -21.28 -18.25 4.28
C ASP A 250 -21.92 -17.63 3.03
N PHE A 251 -21.19 -17.64 1.92
CA PHE A 251 -21.65 -17.19 0.61
C PHE A 251 -20.75 -17.72 -0.50
N SER A 252 -21.29 -17.74 -1.71
CA SER A 252 -20.58 -18.13 -2.93
C SER A 252 -20.22 -16.90 -3.78
N PRO A 253 -19.30 -17.02 -4.77
CA PRO A 253 -18.98 -15.91 -5.66
C PRO A 253 -20.19 -15.34 -6.43
N THR A 254 -21.28 -16.10 -6.60
CA THR A 254 -22.51 -15.61 -7.25
C THR A 254 -23.33 -14.68 -6.37
N ASP A 255 -23.15 -14.74 -5.05
CA ASP A 255 -23.84 -13.90 -4.08
C ASP A 255 -23.19 -12.51 -3.94
N VAL A 256 -22.04 -12.30 -4.58
CA VAL A 256 -21.38 -11.01 -4.73
C VAL A 256 -22.01 -10.24 -5.89
N HIS A 257 -22.97 -9.38 -5.58
CA HIS A 257 -23.71 -8.62 -6.57
C HIS A 257 -22.90 -7.44 -7.11
N ARG A 258 -22.47 -7.55 -8.37
CA ARG A 258 -21.84 -6.48 -9.17
C ARG A 258 -20.67 -5.78 -8.46
N GLN A 259 -19.93 -6.49 -7.61
CA GLN A 259 -18.77 -5.98 -6.84
C GLN A 259 -19.09 -4.98 -5.72
N PHE A 260 -20.35 -4.65 -5.46
CA PHE A 260 -20.74 -3.58 -4.51
C PHE A 260 -21.69 -4.05 -3.41
N ALA A 261 -22.19 -5.29 -3.49
CA ALA A 261 -22.95 -5.89 -2.42
C ALA A 261 -22.61 -7.37 -2.28
N ILE A 262 -22.79 -7.90 -1.08
CA ILE A 262 -22.61 -9.31 -0.75
C ILE A 262 -23.85 -9.73 0.03
N VAL A 263 -24.51 -10.79 -0.42
CA VAL A 263 -25.52 -11.51 0.36
C VAL A 263 -24.83 -12.71 0.99
N PHE A 264 -24.92 -12.86 2.31
CA PHE A 264 -24.27 -13.97 3.02
C PHE A 264 -25.11 -14.43 4.20
N LYS A 265 -24.82 -15.63 4.71
CA LYS A 265 -25.41 -16.15 5.95
C LYS A 265 -24.45 -15.99 7.11
N THR A 266 -24.95 -15.54 8.25
CA THR A 266 -24.16 -15.36 9.47
C THR A 266 -23.53 -16.68 9.94
N PRO A 267 -22.27 -16.67 10.39
CA PRO A 267 -21.67 -17.85 11.02
C PRO A 267 -22.32 -18.16 12.37
N LYS A 268 -22.06 -19.36 12.89
CA LYS A 268 -22.43 -19.73 14.26
C LYS A 268 -21.49 -19.07 15.25
N TYR A 269 -22.03 -18.52 16.33
CA TYR A 269 -21.17 -18.05 17.42
C TYR A 269 -20.57 -19.24 18.20
N ARG A 270 -19.37 -19.09 18.78
CA ARG A 270 -18.68 -20.19 19.50
C ARG A 270 -19.51 -20.81 20.63
N ASP A 271 -20.24 -19.98 21.38
CA ASP A 271 -21.10 -20.42 22.48
C ASP A 271 -22.58 -20.31 22.10
N GLN A 272 -23.21 -21.46 21.91
CA GLN A 272 -24.62 -21.56 21.56
C GLN A 272 -25.56 -21.37 22.77
N ASN A 273 -25.05 -21.46 23.99
CA ASN A 273 -25.84 -21.39 25.24
C ASN A 273 -25.75 -20.01 25.91
N LEU A 274 -25.58 -18.97 25.09
CA LEU A 274 -25.45 -17.58 25.49
C LEU A 274 -26.63 -17.15 26.39
N GLN A 275 -26.34 -16.54 27.54
CA GLN A 275 -27.39 -16.03 28.45
C GLN A 275 -27.71 -14.54 28.23
N LYS A 276 -26.75 -13.79 27.69
CA LYS A 276 -26.87 -12.35 27.42
C LYS A 276 -26.31 -12.06 26.03
N PRO A 277 -26.84 -11.05 25.32
CA PRO A 277 -26.28 -10.66 24.03
C PRO A 277 -24.79 -10.34 24.12
N ILE A 278 -24.05 -10.66 23.06
CA ILE A 278 -22.61 -10.41 22.97
C ILE A 278 -22.30 -9.64 21.68
N SER A 279 -21.42 -8.66 21.79
CA SER A 279 -20.99 -7.84 20.66
C SER A 279 -19.69 -8.38 20.09
N VAL A 280 -19.71 -8.64 18.78
CA VAL A 280 -18.56 -9.03 17.98
C VAL A 280 -18.34 -7.97 16.89
N PHE A 281 -17.27 -8.13 16.11
CA PHE A 281 -16.98 -7.29 14.96
C PHE A 281 -17.14 -8.04 13.66
N VAL A 282 -17.54 -7.31 12.62
CA VAL A 282 -17.65 -7.76 11.24
C VAL A 282 -16.78 -6.88 10.37
N GLN A 283 -15.97 -7.50 9.52
CA GLN A 283 -15.15 -6.78 8.55
C GLN A 283 -15.05 -7.56 7.24
N LEU A 284 -14.80 -6.84 6.15
CA LEU A 284 -14.37 -7.45 4.90
C LEU A 284 -12.90 -7.86 5.05
N LYS A 285 -12.54 -9.02 4.50
CA LYS A 285 -11.16 -9.51 4.42
C LYS A 285 -10.86 -10.01 3.00
N ARG A 286 -9.82 -9.50 2.36
CA ARG A 286 -9.33 -10.01 1.07
C ARG A 286 -8.49 -11.27 1.31
N LYS A 287 -8.67 -12.32 0.51
CA LYS A 287 -8.00 -13.61 0.73
C LYS A 287 -6.51 -13.56 0.34
N SER A 288 -6.21 -12.85 -0.74
CA SER A 288 -4.88 -12.82 -1.35
C SER A 288 -3.81 -12.12 -0.51
N ASP A 289 -4.16 -11.05 0.20
CA ASP A 289 -3.21 -10.23 0.97
C ASP A 289 -3.62 -10.00 2.43
N ASN A 290 -4.73 -10.61 2.89
CA ASN A 290 -5.30 -10.44 4.22
C ASN A 290 -5.68 -8.99 4.57
N GLU A 291 -5.81 -8.08 3.59
CA GLU A 291 -6.27 -6.72 3.83
C GLU A 291 -7.68 -6.73 4.43
N THR A 292 -7.96 -5.83 5.37
CA THR A 292 -9.25 -5.77 6.05
C THR A 292 -9.88 -4.37 5.94
N SER A 293 -11.21 -4.31 6.02
CA SER A 293 -11.91 -3.04 6.22
C SER A 293 -11.90 -2.63 7.69
N GLU A 294 -12.22 -1.38 7.97
CA GLU A 294 -12.64 -0.96 9.31
C GLU A 294 -13.77 -1.87 9.83
N PRO A 295 -13.69 -2.33 11.10
CA PRO A 295 -14.68 -3.23 11.66
C PRO A 295 -16.00 -2.51 11.95
N LYS A 296 -17.10 -3.24 11.84
CA LYS A 296 -18.44 -2.81 12.26
C LYS A 296 -18.97 -3.71 13.37
N PRO A 297 -19.65 -3.17 14.39
CA PRO A 297 -20.22 -3.97 15.45
C PRO A 297 -21.37 -4.84 14.92
N PHE A 298 -21.47 -6.07 15.43
CA PHE A 298 -22.58 -6.98 15.23
C PHE A 298 -22.92 -7.67 16.56
N THR A 299 -24.21 -7.82 16.88
CA THR A 299 -24.63 -8.39 18.17
C THR A 299 -25.25 -9.78 17.98
N TYR A 300 -24.68 -10.78 18.63
CA TYR A 300 -25.31 -12.09 18.74
C TYR A 300 -26.26 -12.13 19.93
N HIS A 301 -27.44 -12.72 19.73
CA HIS A 301 -28.48 -12.89 20.74
C HIS A 301 -28.69 -14.38 21.09
N PRO A 302 -29.02 -14.68 22.36
CA PRO A 302 -29.42 -16.01 22.78
C PRO A 302 -30.53 -16.60 21.92
N GLN A 303 -30.53 -17.92 21.75
CA GLN A 303 -31.64 -18.61 21.12
C GLN A 303 -32.90 -18.45 22.00
N ILE A 304 -33.96 -17.84 21.45
CA ILE A 304 -35.26 -17.82 22.11
C ILE A 304 -35.87 -19.21 21.95
N ILE A 305 -35.62 -20.10 22.91
CA ILE A 305 -36.35 -21.37 22.99
C ILE A 305 -37.79 -21.02 23.37
N GLY A 306 -38.67 -20.98 22.37
CA GLY A 306 -40.09 -20.80 22.59
C GLY A 306 -40.57 -21.85 23.59
N LYS A 307 -41.16 -21.41 24.72
CA LYS A 307 -41.94 -22.31 25.58
C LYS A 307 -42.89 -23.10 24.67
N PRO A 308 -42.99 -24.44 24.81
CA PRO A 308 -44.00 -25.18 24.08
C PRO A 308 -45.35 -24.53 24.37
N ARG A 309 -46.11 -24.19 23.32
CA ARG A 309 -47.51 -23.78 23.47
C ARG A 309 -48.21 -24.95 24.14
N SER A 310 -48.52 -24.80 25.42
CA SER A 310 -49.47 -25.67 26.12
C SER A 310 -50.82 -25.49 25.43
N LEU A 311 -51.19 -26.48 24.62
CA LEU A 311 -52.58 -26.77 24.26
C LEU A 311 -53.01 -27.97 25.09
#